data_AF-A0A975RH47-F1
#
_entry.id   AF-A0A975RH47-F1
#
_cell.length_a   1.000
_cell.length_b   1.000
_cell.length_c   1.000
_cell.angle_alpha   90.00
_cell.angle_beta   90.00
_cell.angle_gamma   90.00
#
_symmetry.space_group_name_H-M   'P 1'
#
loop_
_entity.id
_entity.type
_entity.pdbx_description
1 polymer ?
#
loop_
_entity_poly.entity_id
_entity_poly.type
_entity_poly.pdbx_seq_one_letter_code
_entity_poly.pdbx_strand_id
1 'polypeptide(L)'
;MDSGRIRTGLVSPWCIAGCFRREREGFALTISAVKLRSSELTLRRNRTALLFALGIDNFGSGLFLPLPVVYATRIAGLPIGEAGAIITIGTTAGLVIPPIAGRFVDRFGPRAVVICAQFVQAAAAMAYFAATGPLLVLLGAILLAAGQQAFYSSLFALIGDTAGPGPKDHTFALAGMVRSAAFGLGGLCVGALLAGAGPTGFRLAVAADSVTFLAAGAILLTRLRLPHLCHRSGHASLNVLRNRPYLALIVVGALLGLAVDFFLVGIPVYVLETLRGPSWLPGAMVALVTAVGCLAATLAVRATRRLPRTTAMAYGAALAVLWCLASAAAVWVPPESRPVFLLATTVLIAASNLMGARANALAEAAAPRPLRGRYLAAFQYAFTVAGVAAPGIVGLFSVASWLPWLIVGTCGALAGTALIPLSRYLPRHAVNGHTAPVTIRPATPADADAIGETHVLSWQAAYTGFLPKSFLDGLSVPELQAIWRARILDGNLVFVATHDEVVVGFAAAGPPLDTRTPPGTGELYAIYLHPAHWRHGIGTKLHDRAVDALRESRQDRAALWVLDGNEPARRFYEARGWHFDGAAKDESVGGSPPLPLVRYSRPL
;
A
#
# COMPACT_ATOMS: atom_id res chain seq x y z
N MET A 1 5.39 -20.49 63.71
CA MET A 1 4.46 -20.18 62.61
C MET A 1 4.69 -18.72 62.26
N ASP A 2 5.55 -18.48 61.29
CA ASP A 2 6.10 -17.16 60.96
C ASP A 2 5.85 -16.92 59.47
N SER A 3 4.85 -16.11 59.14
CA SER A 3 4.42 -15.85 57.77
C SER A 3 5.27 -14.73 57.18
N GLY A 4 6.33 -15.11 56.46
CA GLY A 4 7.20 -14.20 55.72
C GLY A 4 6.44 -13.40 54.65
N ARG A 5 6.27 -12.09 54.89
CA ARG A 5 5.92 -11.12 53.85
C ARG A 5 7.08 -11.01 52.86
N ILE A 6 6.89 -11.51 51.64
CA ILE A 6 7.76 -11.21 50.50
C ILE A 6 7.66 -9.69 50.25
N ARG A 7 8.70 -8.94 50.60
CA ARG A 7 8.88 -7.55 50.17
C ARG A 7 9.23 -7.57 48.67
N THR A 8 8.23 -7.41 47.81
CA THR A 8 8.45 -6.98 46.42
C THR A 8 8.83 -5.50 46.47
N GLY A 9 10.13 -5.21 46.51
CA GLY A 9 10.62 -3.83 46.40
C GLY A 9 10.20 -3.24 45.07
N LEU A 10 9.55 -2.06 45.09
CA LEU A 10 9.24 -1.33 43.87
C LEU A 10 10.54 -0.96 43.15
N VAL A 11 10.74 -1.50 41.93
CA VAL A 11 11.93 -1.27 41.11
C VAL A 11 11.64 -0.19 40.07
N SER A 12 12.51 0.83 39.94
CA SER A 12 12.33 1.90 38.95
C SER A 12 12.36 1.36 37.51
N PRO A 13 11.68 2.00 36.53
CA PRO A 13 11.79 1.63 35.11
C PRO A 13 13.23 1.60 34.60
N TRP A 14 14.10 2.40 35.23
CA TRP A 14 15.52 2.49 34.96
C TRP A 14 16.32 1.34 35.59
N CYS A 15 15.92 0.81 36.75
CA CYS A 15 16.53 -0.38 37.34
C CYS A 15 16.20 -1.68 36.58
N ILE A 16 15.09 -1.76 35.85
CA ILE A 16 14.75 -2.89 34.95
C ILE A 16 15.87 -3.12 33.92
N ALA A 17 16.55 -2.05 33.55
CA ALA A 17 17.59 -2.02 32.54
C ALA A 17 18.97 -2.49 33.06
N GLY A 18 19.12 -2.68 34.38
CA GLY A 18 20.38 -3.11 35.03
C GLY A 18 20.67 -4.62 35.01
N CYS A 19 19.69 -5.47 34.64
CA CYS A 19 19.84 -6.93 34.65
C CYS A 19 20.48 -7.53 33.38
N PHE A 20 20.75 -6.73 32.35
CA PHE A 20 21.29 -7.22 31.08
C PHE A 20 22.81 -7.11 31.02
N ARG A 21 23.53 -8.21 31.31
CA ARG A 21 24.91 -8.40 30.83
C ARG A 21 25.22 -9.88 30.57
N ARG A 22 25.58 -10.21 29.33
CA ARG A 22 26.96 -10.60 28.95
C ARG A 22 27.15 -10.74 27.43
N GLU A 23 28.30 -10.22 27.01
CA GLU A 23 29.13 -10.58 25.85
C GLU A 23 29.02 -9.84 24.49
N ARG A 24 30.24 -9.47 24.04
CA ARG A 24 30.77 -9.16 22.70
C ARG A 24 30.82 -7.71 22.19
N GLU A 25 32.03 -7.17 22.38
CA GLU A 25 32.99 -6.67 21.38
C GLU A 25 32.58 -5.55 20.40
N GLY A 26 33.42 -4.51 20.41
CA GLY A 26 33.44 -3.43 19.43
C GLY A 26 34.48 -3.66 18.34
N PHE A 27 34.16 -3.20 17.11
CA PHE A 27 35.10 -2.65 16.11
C PHE A 27 34.32 -2.25 14.83
N ALA A 28 33.66 -1.08 14.75
CA ALA A 28 33.01 -0.67 13.48
C ALA A 28 32.53 0.80 13.45
N LEU A 29 33.43 1.81 13.37
CA LEU A 29 32.96 3.20 13.14
C LEU A 29 33.54 3.91 11.92
N THR A 30 34.66 3.47 11.33
CA THR A 30 35.26 4.19 10.19
C THR A 30 34.95 3.58 8.81
N ILE A 31 34.59 2.28 8.73
CA ILE A 31 34.17 1.63 7.48
C ILE A 31 32.72 1.99 7.11
N SER A 32 31.91 2.43 8.09
CA SER A 32 30.46 2.64 7.92
C SER A 32 30.13 3.79 6.96
N ALA A 33 30.82 4.93 7.05
CA ALA A 33 30.48 6.12 6.25
C ALA A 33 30.74 5.96 4.74
N VAL A 34 31.83 5.27 4.34
CA VAL A 34 32.16 5.01 2.93
C VAL A 34 31.24 3.92 2.35
N LYS A 35 30.87 2.91 3.15
CA LYS A 35 29.93 1.84 2.77
C LYS A 35 28.51 2.38 2.63
N LEU A 36 28.10 3.31 3.49
CA LEU A 36 26.82 4.02 3.39
C LEU A 36 26.74 4.86 2.11
N ARG A 37 27.77 5.67 1.78
CA ARG A 37 27.76 6.54 0.59
C ARG A 37 27.78 5.77 -0.75
N SER A 38 28.53 4.66 -0.81
CA SER A 38 28.55 3.75 -1.97
C SER A 38 27.25 2.95 -2.11
N SER A 39 26.58 2.63 -1.00
CA SER A 39 25.26 1.99 -1.03
C SER A 39 24.17 2.92 -1.55
N GLU A 40 24.15 4.20 -1.15
CA GLU A 40 23.16 5.19 -1.62
C GLU A 40 23.26 5.47 -3.12
N LEU A 41 24.48 5.61 -3.64
CA LEU A 41 24.73 5.80 -5.08
C LEU A 41 24.26 4.59 -5.90
N THR A 42 24.50 3.39 -5.38
CA THR A 42 24.05 2.14 -6.02
C THR A 42 22.53 2.04 -6.02
N LEU A 43 21.87 2.37 -4.90
CA LEU A 43 20.41 2.42 -4.81
C LEU A 43 19.82 3.46 -5.77
N ARG A 44 20.38 4.67 -5.85
CA ARG A 44 19.94 5.69 -6.80
C ARG A 44 20.06 5.19 -8.24
N ARG A 45 21.19 4.58 -8.62
CA ARG A 45 21.38 4.02 -9.98
C ARG A 45 20.39 2.91 -10.30
N ASN A 46 20.17 2.00 -9.35
CA ASN A 46 19.19 0.92 -9.47
C ASN A 46 17.77 1.48 -9.64
N ARG A 47 17.39 2.49 -8.85
CA ARG A 47 16.09 3.15 -8.95
C ARG A 47 15.90 3.84 -10.31
N THR A 48 16.90 4.58 -10.78
CA THR A 48 16.82 5.23 -12.10
C THR A 48 16.72 4.20 -13.23
N ALA A 49 17.51 3.11 -13.17
CA ALA A 49 17.43 2.04 -14.16
C ALA A 49 16.04 1.36 -14.17
N LEU A 50 15.47 1.10 -12.99
CA LEU A 50 14.12 0.57 -12.86
C LEU A 50 13.08 1.52 -13.46
N LEU A 51 13.10 2.80 -13.08
CA LEU A 51 12.13 3.79 -13.58
C LEU A 51 12.21 3.94 -15.11
N PHE A 52 13.42 3.95 -15.67
CA PHE A 52 13.60 4.03 -17.12
C PHE A 52 13.07 2.78 -17.84
N ALA A 53 13.35 1.58 -17.32
CA ALA A 53 12.81 0.33 -17.86
C ALA A 53 11.28 0.30 -17.77
N LEU A 54 10.68 0.74 -16.66
CA LEU A 54 9.22 0.81 -16.50
C LEU A 54 8.57 1.82 -17.44
N GLY A 55 9.26 2.95 -17.68
CA GLY A 55 8.83 3.94 -18.67
C GLY A 55 8.78 3.34 -20.08
N ILE A 56 9.84 2.63 -20.50
CA ILE A 56 9.89 1.98 -21.82
C ILE A 56 8.80 0.90 -21.95
N ASP A 57 8.69 0.01 -20.97
CA ASP A 57 7.69 -1.06 -20.91
C ASP A 57 6.26 -0.52 -21.03
N ASN A 58 5.92 0.54 -20.31
CA ASN A 58 4.56 1.07 -20.32
C ASN A 58 4.28 1.96 -21.51
N PHE A 59 5.29 2.61 -22.08
CA PHE A 59 5.17 3.25 -23.39
C PHE A 59 4.77 2.22 -24.45
N GLY A 60 5.48 1.09 -24.52
CA GLY A 60 5.14 -0.06 -25.37
C GLY A 60 3.74 -0.58 -25.14
N SER A 61 3.43 -0.90 -23.88
CA SER A 61 2.11 -1.38 -23.48
C SER A 61 0.99 -0.42 -23.90
N GLY A 62 1.23 0.89 -23.86
CA GLY A 62 0.30 1.91 -24.35
C GLY A 62 0.08 1.90 -25.86
N LEU A 63 1.05 1.40 -26.65
CA LEU A 63 0.92 1.22 -28.09
C LEU A 63 0.01 0.04 -28.44
N PHE A 64 0.10 -1.08 -27.70
CA PHE A 64 -0.56 -2.32 -28.12
C PHE A 64 -1.66 -2.83 -27.22
N LEU A 65 -1.60 -2.71 -25.89
CA LEU A 65 -2.63 -3.28 -24.98
C LEU A 65 -4.08 -2.85 -25.28
N PRO A 66 -4.37 -1.64 -25.79
CA PRO A 66 -5.73 -1.29 -26.21
C PRO A 66 -6.21 -2.02 -27.49
N LEU A 67 -5.28 -2.49 -28.31
CA LEU A 67 -5.54 -2.95 -29.68
C LEU A 67 -5.69 -4.47 -29.91
N PRO A 68 -5.54 -5.45 -28.98
CA PRO A 68 -5.49 -6.86 -29.36
C PRO A 68 -6.72 -7.36 -30.13
N VAL A 69 -7.92 -6.94 -29.71
CA VAL A 69 -9.17 -7.29 -30.40
C VAL A 69 -9.25 -6.63 -31.78
N VAL A 70 -8.94 -5.33 -31.86
CA VAL A 70 -8.92 -4.60 -33.14
C VAL A 70 -7.88 -5.19 -34.10
N TYR A 71 -6.69 -5.53 -33.60
CA TYR A 71 -5.63 -6.15 -34.38
C TYR A 71 -6.08 -7.53 -34.91
N ALA A 72 -6.67 -8.37 -34.07
CA ALA A 72 -7.21 -9.66 -34.48
C ALA A 72 -8.28 -9.53 -35.57
N THR A 73 -9.09 -8.49 -35.53
CA THR A 73 -10.13 -8.25 -36.54
C THR A 73 -9.59 -7.66 -37.85
N ARG A 74 -8.76 -6.61 -37.77
CA ARG A 74 -8.26 -5.88 -38.94
C ARG A 74 -7.08 -6.55 -39.65
N ILE A 75 -6.23 -7.26 -38.91
CA ILE A 75 -4.99 -7.85 -39.44
C ILE A 75 -5.10 -9.36 -39.58
N ALA A 76 -5.59 -10.06 -38.54
CA ALA A 76 -5.75 -11.52 -38.60
C ALA A 76 -7.08 -11.95 -39.26
N GLY A 77 -7.96 -11.01 -39.62
CA GLY A 77 -9.18 -11.26 -40.38
C GLY A 77 -10.28 -11.98 -39.60
N LEU A 78 -10.22 -11.99 -38.27
CA LEU A 78 -11.20 -12.66 -37.43
C LEU A 78 -12.46 -11.80 -37.23
N PRO A 79 -13.67 -12.38 -37.24
CA PRO A 79 -14.87 -11.68 -36.79
C PRO A 79 -14.72 -11.16 -35.35
N ILE A 80 -15.37 -10.03 -35.03
CA ILE A 80 -15.27 -9.38 -33.71
C ILE A 80 -15.64 -10.36 -32.57
N GLY A 81 -16.69 -11.17 -32.76
CA GLY A 81 -17.12 -12.17 -31.78
C GLY A 81 -16.07 -13.27 -31.56
N GLU A 82 -15.48 -13.80 -32.63
CA GLU A 82 -14.43 -14.82 -32.55
C GLU A 82 -13.15 -14.26 -31.91
N ALA A 83 -12.72 -13.07 -32.31
CA ALA A 83 -11.56 -12.39 -31.74
C ALA A 83 -11.72 -12.18 -30.22
N GLY A 84 -12.88 -11.67 -29.78
CA GLY A 84 -13.19 -11.49 -28.36
C GLY A 84 -13.20 -12.81 -27.59
N ALA A 85 -13.79 -13.86 -28.15
CA ALA A 85 -13.83 -15.19 -27.54
C ALA A 85 -12.43 -15.82 -27.41
N ILE A 86 -11.63 -15.81 -28.48
CA ILE A 86 -10.28 -16.38 -28.49
C ILE A 86 -9.38 -15.66 -27.47
N ILE A 87 -9.43 -14.33 -27.43
CA ILE A 87 -8.63 -13.55 -26.48
C ILE A 87 -9.07 -13.85 -25.05
N THR A 88 -10.37 -13.97 -24.78
CA THR A 88 -10.90 -14.36 -23.46
C THR A 88 -10.43 -15.74 -23.01
N ILE A 89 -10.47 -16.72 -23.92
CA ILE A 89 -9.97 -18.08 -23.66
C ILE A 89 -8.48 -18.02 -23.31
N GLY A 90 -7.70 -17.22 -24.08
CA GLY A 90 -6.28 -17.04 -23.83
C GLY A 90 -5.98 -16.34 -22.50
N THR A 91 -6.69 -15.26 -22.17
CA THR A 91 -6.47 -14.53 -20.92
C THR A 91 -6.89 -15.34 -19.69
N THR A 92 -7.86 -16.24 -19.82
CA THR A 92 -8.28 -17.17 -18.76
C THR A 92 -7.11 -18.05 -18.30
N ALA A 93 -6.23 -18.49 -19.21
CA ALA A 93 -5.03 -19.24 -18.84
C ALA A 93 -4.08 -18.43 -17.91
N GLY A 94 -4.12 -17.10 -18.00
CA GLY A 94 -3.38 -16.18 -17.13
C GLY A 94 -3.79 -16.24 -15.66
N LEU A 95 -5.00 -16.71 -15.31
CA LEU A 95 -5.47 -16.82 -13.91
C LEU A 95 -4.61 -17.75 -13.06
N VAL A 96 -3.91 -18.71 -13.68
CA VAL A 96 -3.06 -19.69 -12.98
C VAL A 96 -1.68 -19.11 -12.65
N ILE A 97 -1.32 -17.98 -13.25
CA ILE A 97 0.05 -17.43 -13.20
C ILE A 97 0.41 -16.77 -11.87
N PRO A 98 -0.43 -15.95 -11.21
CA PRO A 98 -0.08 -15.30 -9.95
C PRO A 98 0.49 -16.24 -8.85
N PRO A 99 -0.12 -17.42 -8.54
CA PRO A 99 0.44 -18.32 -7.53
C PRO A 99 1.76 -18.97 -7.97
N ILE A 100 1.94 -19.22 -9.27
CA ILE A 100 3.18 -19.73 -9.83
C ILE A 100 4.27 -18.67 -9.73
N ALA A 101 3.99 -17.46 -10.19
CA ALA A 101 4.90 -16.32 -10.14
C ALA A 101 5.40 -16.07 -8.71
N GLY A 102 4.53 -16.14 -7.70
CA GLY A 102 4.91 -16.03 -6.29
C GLY A 102 6.01 -17.03 -5.87
N ARG A 103 5.86 -18.32 -6.22
CA ARG A 103 6.89 -19.35 -5.93
C ARG A 103 8.22 -19.06 -6.62
N PHE A 104 8.17 -18.54 -7.84
CA PHE A 104 9.37 -18.14 -8.57
C PHE A 104 10.02 -16.89 -7.95
N VAL A 105 9.24 -15.93 -7.45
CA VAL A 105 9.75 -14.77 -6.71
C VAL A 105 10.47 -15.22 -5.44
N ASP A 106 9.90 -16.17 -4.70
CA ASP A 106 10.52 -16.70 -3.48
C ASP A 106 11.85 -17.41 -3.78
N ARG A 107 11.93 -18.15 -4.90
CA ARG A 107 13.10 -18.97 -5.26
C ARG A 107 14.21 -18.19 -5.98
N PHE A 108 13.85 -17.30 -6.91
CA PHE A 108 14.80 -16.63 -7.82
C PHE A 108 14.86 -15.12 -7.60
N GLY A 109 13.99 -14.57 -6.75
CA GLY A 109 13.85 -13.14 -6.50
C GLY A 109 12.95 -12.44 -7.53
N PRO A 110 12.37 -11.28 -7.16
CA PRO A 110 11.41 -10.56 -8.01
C PRO A 110 12.03 -10.05 -9.32
N ARG A 111 13.33 -9.70 -9.31
CA ARG A 111 14.05 -9.25 -10.49
C ARG A 111 14.02 -10.27 -11.64
N ALA A 112 14.29 -11.54 -11.34
CA ALA A 112 14.34 -12.60 -12.35
C ALA A 112 12.96 -12.80 -12.99
N VAL A 113 11.90 -12.82 -12.16
CA VAL A 113 10.53 -13.01 -12.64
C VAL A 113 10.07 -11.84 -13.51
N VAL A 114 10.38 -10.60 -13.12
CA VAL A 114 10.09 -9.41 -13.95
C VAL A 114 10.80 -9.48 -15.29
N ILE A 115 12.10 -9.84 -15.33
CA ILE A 115 12.85 -9.98 -16.58
C ILE A 115 12.25 -11.07 -17.48
N CYS A 116 11.96 -12.25 -16.92
CA CYS A 116 11.31 -13.32 -17.68
C CYS A 116 9.94 -12.89 -18.22
N ALA A 117 9.14 -12.18 -17.42
CA ALA A 117 7.85 -11.64 -17.84
C ALA A 117 7.99 -10.66 -19.02
N GLN A 118 9.03 -9.83 -19.05
CA GLN A 118 9.32 -8.94 -20.18
C GLN A 118 9.57 -9.72 -21.47
N PHE A 119 10.38 -10.78 -21.42
CA PHE A 119 10.64 -11.62 -22.60
C PHE A 119 9.39 -12.40 -23.06
N VAL A 120 8.56 -12.88 -22.12
CA VAL A 120 7.28 -13.53 -22.45
C VAL A 120 6.33 -12.56 -23.15
N GLN A 121 6.26 -11.30 -22.71
CA GLN A 121 5.45 -10.27 -23.37
C GLN A 121 5.98 -9.89 -24.75
N ALA A 122 7.31 -9.81 -24.92
CA ALA A 122 7.92 -9.61 -26.24
C ALA A 122 7.57 -10.76 -27.21
N ALA A 123 7.59 -12.00 -26.73
CA ALA A 123 7.18 -13.17 -27.51
C ALA A 123 5.67 -13.14 -27.83
N ALA A 124 4.84 -12.66 -26.89
CA ALA A 124 3.41 -12.45 -27.14
C ALA A 124 3.16 -11.42 -28.26
N ALA A 125 3.83 -10.27 -28.19
CA ALA A 125 3.77 -9.25 -29.23
C ALA A 125 4.24 -9.82 -30.59
N MET A 126 5.29 -10.63 -30.61
CA MET A 126 5.75 -11.31 -31.83
C MET A 126 4.74 -12.33 -32.37
N ALA A 127 4.07 -13.07 -31.49
CA ALA A 127 3.00 -13.99 -31.89
C ALA A 127 1.82 -13.24 -32.54
N TYR A 128 1.44 -12.07 -32.00
CA TYR A 128 0.47 -11.17 -32.64
C TYR A 128 0.99 -10.60 -33.96
N PHE A 129 2.27 -10.21 -34.03
CA PHE A 129 2.87 -9.70 -35.27
C PHE A 129 2.77 -10.73 -36.41
N ALA A 130 3.05 -11.99 -36.10
CA ALA A 130 2.98 -13.12 -37.03
C ALA A 130 1.57 -13.67 -37.23
N ALA A 131 0.55 -13.17 -36.49
CA ALA A 131 -0.77 -13.77 -36.48
C ALA A 131 -1.49 -13.61 -37.83
N THR A 132 -1.62 -14.72 -38.54
CA THR A 132 -2.42 -14.85 -39.78
C THR A 132 -3.73 -15.61 -39.56
N GLY A 133 -4.02 -16.04 -38.33
CA GLY A 133 -5.21 -16.82 -38.00
C GLY A 133 -5.41 -17.03 -36.50
N PRO A 134 -6.44 -17.80 -36.09
CA PRO A 134 -6.93 -17.85 -34.71
C PRO A 134 -5.93 -18.48 -33.73
N LEU A 135 -5.11 -19.44 -34.18
CA LEU A 135 -4.16 -20.15 -33.31
C LEU A 135 -3.06 -19.22 -32.78
N LEU A 136 -2.49 -18.36 -33.63
CA LEU A 136 -1.46 -17.41 -33.22
C LEU A 136 -2.02 -16.27 -32.37
N VAL A 137 -3.27 -15.86 -32.62
CA VAL A 137 -3.99 -14.93 -31.73
C VAL A 137 -4.20 -15.55 -30.35
N LEU A 138 -4.61 -16.82 -30.26
CA LEU A 138 -4.76 -17.54 -29.00
C LEU A 138 -3.43 -17.63 -28.24
N LEU A 139 -2.35 -18.06 -28.94
CA LEU A 139 -1.02 -18.15 -28.35
C LEU A 139 -0.54 -16.78 -27.85
N GLY A 140 -0.71 -15.74 -28.66
CA GLY A 140 -0.40 -14.36 -28.28
C GLY A 140 -1.18 -13.92 -27.06
N ALA A 141 -2.48 -14.20 -26.97
CA ALA A 141 -3.31 -13.88 -25.81
C ALA A 141 -2.87 -14.60 -24.54
N ILE A 142 -2.53 -15.90 -24.62
CA ILE A 142 -2.01 -16.69 -23.48
C ILE A 142 -0.70 -16.09 -22.98
N LEU A 143 0.26 -15.86 -23.89
CA LEU A 143 1.57 -15.33 -23.54
C LEU A 143 1.47 -13.91 -22.98
N LEU A 144 0.63 -13.06 -23.58
CA LEU A 144 0.45 -11.68 -23.12
C LEU A 144 -0.15 -11.66 -21.72
N ALA A 145 -1.20 -12.45 -21.48
CA ALA A 145 -1.82 -12.56 -20.17
C ALA A 145 -0.85 -13.12 -19.12
N ALA A 146 -0.10 -14.18 -19.46
CA ALA A 146 0.85 -14.77 -18.55
C ALA A 146 2.00 -13.81 -18.21
N GLY A 147 2.53 -13.11 -19.22
CA GLY A 147 3.55 -12.09 -19.04
C GLY A 147 3.07 -10.94 -18.14
N GLN A 148 1.89 -10.38 -18.43
CA GLN A 148 1.31 -9.29 -17.62
C GLN A 148 1.06 -9.71 -16.18
N GLN A 149 0.47 -10.89 -15.95
CA GLN A 149 0.20 -11.38 -14.59
C GLN A 149 1.49 -11.66 -13.80
N ALA A 150 2.51 -12.25 -14.44
CA ALA A 150 3.82 -12.47 -13.82
C ALA A 150 4.53 -11.15 -13.49
N PHE A 151 4.42 -10.16 -14.39
CA PHE A 151 4.99 -8.83 -14.22
C PHE A 151 4.38 -8.11 -13.01
N TYR A 152 3.05 -7.93 -12.97
CA TYR A 152 2.40 -7.20 -11.86
C TYR A 152 2.49 -7.93 -10.52
N SER A 153 2.54 -9.26 -10.51
CA SER A 153 2.74 -10.04 -9.28
C SER A 153 4.11 -9.81 -8.64
N SER A 154 5.12 -9.41 -9.43
CA SER A 154 6.51 -9.30 -8.99
C SER A 154 7.03 -7.86 -8.94
N LEU A 155 6.40 -6.95 -9.69
CA LEU A 155 6.81 -5.56 -9.85
C LEU A 155 6.85 -4.81 -8.51
N PHE A 156 5.81 -4.94 -7.70
CA PHE A 156 5.74 -4.21 -6.43
C PHE A 156 6.82 -4.66 -5.43
N ALA A 157 7.17 -5.94 -5.44
CA ALA A 157 8.31 -6.46 -4.68
C ALA A 157 9.63 -5.86 -5.19
N LEU A 158 9.82 -5.80 -6.52
CA LEU A 158 11.01 -5.21 -7.13
C LEU A 158 11.16 -3.71 -6.81
N ILE A 159 10.07 -2.95 -6.86
CA ILE A 159 10.04 -1.54 -6.43
C ILE A 159 10.40 -1.45 -4.94
N GLY A 160 9.85 -2.34 -4.12
CA GLY A 160 10.15 -2.43 -2.69
C GLY A 160 11.63 -2.69 -2.38
N ASP A 161 12.31 -3.50 -3.19
CA ASP A 161 13.73 -3.80 -3.07
C ASP A 161 14.62 -2.62 -3.49
N THR A 162 14.23 -1.89 -4.54
CA THR A 162 14.98 -0.70 -5.00
C THR A 162 14.80 0.53 -4.13
N ALA A 163 13.71 0.61 -3.34
CA ALA A 163 13.44 1.72 -2.44
C ALA A 163 14.38 1.76 -1.22
N GLY A 164 14.94 0.61 -0.80
CA GLY A 164 15.83 0.51 0.35
C GLY A 164 15.13 0.57 1.72
N PRO A 165 15.91 0.62 2.81
CA PRO A 165 15.39 0.77 4.18
C PRO A 165 14.96 2.22 4.44
N GLY A 166 13.66 2.51 4.31
CA GLY A 166 13.09 3.84 4.54
C GLY A 166 11.63 3.92 4.08
N PRO A 167 10.98 5.10 4.18
CA PRO A 167 9.62 5.31 3.69
C PRO A 167 9.55 5.03 2.18
N LYS A 168 8.78 4.01 1.78
CA LYS A 168 8.77 3.53 0.39
C LYS A 168 7.77 4.27 -0.51
N ASP A 169 6.83 5.00 0.08
CA ASP A 169 5.68 5.62 -0.60
C ASP A 169 6.10 6.50 -1.79
N HIS A 170 7.16 7.30 -1.61
CA HIS A 170 7.68 8.15 -2.67
C HIS A 170 8.15 7.36 -3.90
N THR A 171 8.83 6.23 -3.70
CA THR A 171 9.35 5.40 -4.80
C THR A 171 8.22 4.69 -5.54
N PHE A 172 7.21 4.19 -4.82
CA PHE A 172 6.01 3.62 -5.43
C PHE A 172 5.21 4.67 -6.21
N ALA A 173 5.04 5.87 -5.65
CA ALA A 173 4.36 6.97 -6.32
C ALA A 173 5.11 7.38 -7.60
N LEU A 174 6.43 7.55 -7.53
CA LEU A 174 7.25 7.90 -8.70
C LEU A 174 7.18 6.83 -9.80
N ALA A 175 7.28 5.54 -9.42
CA ALA A 175 7.13 4.45 -10.37
C ALA A 175 5.74 4.47 -11.02
N GLY A 176 4.67 4.63 -10.24
CA GLY A 176 3.30 4.74 -10.74
C GLY A 176 3.09 5.92 -11.69
N MET A 177 3.67 7.09 -11.38
CA MET A 177 3.59 8.29 -12.23
C MET A 177 4.29 8.09 -13.57
N VAL A 178 5.54 7.60 -13.56
CA VAL A 178 6.29 7.31 -14.79
C VAL A 178 5.53 6.31 -15.65
N ARG A 179 5.05 5.24 -15.01
CA ARG A 179 4.29 4.18 -15.65
C ARG A 179 3.05 4.71 -16.36
N SER A 180 2.26 5.49 -15.64
CA SER A 180 1.02 6.07 -16.15
C SER A 180 1.32 7.05 -17.28
N ALA A 181 2.23 8.01 -17.09
CA ALA A 181 2.59 8.98 -18.11
C ALA A 181 3.08 8.31 -19.40
N ALA A 182 3.96 7.31 -19.29
CA ALA A 182 4.45 6.56 -20.44
C ALA A 182 3.33 5.82 -21.18
N PHE A 183 2.41 5.19 -20.45
CA PHE A 183 1.24 4.52 -21.04
C PHE A 183 0.35 5.47 -21.85
N GLY A 184 0.06 6.67 -21.30
CA GLY A 184 -0.70 7.69 -22.01
C GLY A 184 0.01 8.22 -23.26
N LEU A 185 1.34 8.41 -23.19
CA LEU A 185 2.15 8.80 -24.35
C LEU A 185 2.19 7.71 -25.43
N GLY A 186 2.23 6.43 -25.03
CA GLY A 186 2.06 5.30 -25.94
C GLY A 186 0.70 5.35 -26.64
N GLY A 187 -0.37 5.59 -25.88
CA GLY A 187 -1.72 5.78 -26.42
C GLY A 187 -1.80 6.89 -27.48
N LEU A 188 -1.22 8.07 -27.23
CA LEU A 188 -1.14 9.16 -28.22
C LEU A 188 -0.34 8.74 -29.47
N CYS A 189 0.81 8.11 -29.25
CA CYS A 189 1.70 7.68 -30.32
C CYS A 189 0.99 6.69 -31.25
N VAL A 190 0.29 5.69 -30.69
CA VAL A 190 -0.45 4.75 -31.54
C VAL A 190 -1.64 5.41 -32.23
N GLY A 191 -2.33 6.36 -31.58
CA GLY A 191 -3.35 7.16 -32.25
C GLY A 191 -2.81 7.90 -33.48
N ALA A 192 -1.63 8.51 -33.37
CA ALA A 192 -0.96 9.17 -34.49
C ALA A 192 -0.49 8.18 -35.57
N LEU A 193 0.07 7.03 -35.17
CA LEU A 193 0.49 5.97 -36.10
C LEU A 193 -0.69 5.41 -36.90
N LEU A 194 -1.83 5.16 -36.24
CA LEU A 194 -3.03 4.67 -36.92
C LEU A 194 -3.67 5.72 -37.84
N ALA A 195 -3.49 7.01 -37.55
CA ALA A 195 -3.93 8.09 -38.43
C ALA A 195 -3.05 8.26 -39.67
N GLY A 196 -1.72 8.16 -39.51
CA GLY A 196 -0.78 8.39 -40.60
C GLY A 196 -0.49 7.16 -41.48
N ALA A 197 -0.43 5.97 -40.88
CA ALA A 197 0.03 4.75 -41.55
C ALA A 197 -1.09 3.73 -41.83
N GLY A 198 -2.32 3.96 -41.37
CA GLY A 198 -3.45 3.06 -41.61
C GLY A 198 -3.17 1.62 -41.13
N PRO A 199 -3.43 0.57 -41.94
CA PRO A 199 -3.20 -0.83 -41.53
C PRO A 199 -1.76 -1.17 -41.14
N THR A 200 -0.76 -0.53 -41.75
CA THR A 200 0.65 -0.77 -41.38
C THR A 200 0.97 -0.18 -40.00
N GLY A 201 0.20 0.83 -39.55
CA GLY A 201 0.30 1.39 -38.21
C GLY A 201 0.09 0.36 -37.10
N PHE A 202 -0.84 -0.61 -37.28
CA PHE A 202 -1.04 -1.70 -36.32
C PHE A 202 0.18 -2.60 -36.19
N ARG A 203 0.81 -2.96 -37.31
CA ARG A 203 2.02 -3.80 -37.32
C ARG A 203 3.22 -3.06 -36.72
N LEU A 204 3.36 -1.77 -37.02
CA LEU A 204 4.39 -0.91 -36.42
C LEU A 204 4.21 -0.78 -34.91
N ALA A 205 2.98 -0.61 -34.43
CA ALA A 205 2.68 -0.54 -33.00
C ALA A 205 3.07 -1.82 -32.25
N VAL A 206 2.69 -2.99 -32.77
CA VAL A 206 3.07 -4.30 -32.20
C VAL A 206 4.58 -4.53 -32.24
N ALA A 207 5.24 -4.20 -33.37
CA ALA A 207 6.68 -4.37 -33.49
C ALA A 207 7.44 -3.47 -32.52
N ALA A 208 7.02 -2.19 -32.40
CA ALA A 208 7.58 -1.25 -31.45
C ALA A 208 7.37 -1.73 -30.00
N ASP A 209 6.18 -2.23 -29.66
CA ASP A 209 5.89 -2.80 -28.34
C ASP A 209 6.83 -3.98 -28.01
N SER A 210 7.01 -4.92 -28.94
CA SER A 210 7.96 -6.04 -28.77
C SER A 210 9.39 -5.54 -28.50
N VAL A 211 9.86 -4.54 -29.25
CA VAL A 211 11.19 -3.92 -29.04
C VAL A 211 11.29 -3.26 -27.67
N THR A 212 10.24 -2.58 -27.21
CA THR A 212 10.23 -1.94 -25.89
C THR A 212 10.31 -2.94 -24.75
N PHE A 213 9.58 -4.07 -24.82
CA PHE A 213 9.69 -5.15 -23.81
C PHE A 213 11.10 -5.76 -23.79
N LEU A 214 11.70 -6.02 -24.96
CA LEU A 214 13.08 -6.51 -25.05
C LEU A 214 14.09 -5.52 -24.47
N ALA A 215 13.93 -4.23 -24.78
CA ALA A 215 14.79 -3.16 -24.27
C ALA A 215 14.66 -3.03 -22.74
N ALA A 216 13.43 -3.02 -22.21
CA ALA A 216 13.17 -2.97 -20.77
C ALA A 216 13.79 -4.19 -20.05
N GLY A 217 13.59 -5.40 -20.59
CA GLY A 217 14.22 -6.63 -20.09
C GLY A 217 15.76 -6.55 -20.09
N ALA A 218 16.36 -6.07 -21.18
CA ALA A 218 17.81 -5.91 -21.30
C ALA A 218 18.39 -4.88 -20.31
N ILE A 219 17.68 -3.77 -20.08
CA ILE A 219 18.08 -2.75 -19.08
C ILE A 219 18.04 -3.35 -17.68
N LEU A 220 16.98 -4.07 -17.31
CA LEU A 220 16.86 -4.73 -16.01
C LEU A 220 17.91 -5.85 -15.83
N LEU A 221 18.28 -6.54 -16.91
CA LEU A 221 19.31 -7.57 -16.89
C LEU A 221 20.71 -6.97 -16.68
N THR A 222 21.02 -5.84 -17.32
CA THR A 222 22.39 -5.28 -17.35
C THR A 222 22.65 -4.22 -16.26
N ARG A 223 21.66 -3.38 -15.97
CA ARG A 223 21.82 -2.17 -15.13
C ARG A 223 21.33 -2.32 -13.69
N LEU A 224 20.33 -3.17 -13.45
CA LEU A 224 19.76 -3.37 -12.12
C LEU A 224 20.52 -4.48 -11.38
N ARG A 225 21.22 -4.16 -10.28
CA ARG A 225 21.94 -5.16 -9.47
C ARG A 225 21.42 -5.13 -8.04
N LEU A 226 20.66 -6.15 -7.66
CA LEU A 226 20.11 -6.31 -6.32
C LEU A 226 20.75 -7.54 -5.65
N PRO A 227 21.11 -7.47 -4.35
CA PRO A 227 21.45 -8.65 -3.57
C PRO A 227 20.28 -9.63 -3.53
N HIS A 228 20.55 -10.93 -3.57
CA HIS A 228 19.51 -11.95 -3.36
C HIS A 228 19.00 -11.87 -1.91
N LEU A 229 17.90 -11.13 -1.70
CA LEU A 229 17.16 -11.15 -0.45
C LEU A 229 16.11 -12.25 -0.55
N CYS A 230 16.32 -13.36 0.15
CA CYS A 230 15.31 -14.41 0.29
C CYS A 230 14.04 -13.81 0.93
N HIS A 231 13.02 -13.58 0.11
CA HIS A 231 11.70 -13.23 0.58
C HIS A 231 11.02 -14.52 1.04
N ARG A 232 10.95 -14.75 2.35
CA ARG A 232 10.07 -15.80 2.89
C ARG A 232 8.64 -15.25 2.91
N SER A 233 7.89 -15.49 1.83
CA SER A 233 6.45 -15.24 1.86
C SER A 233 5.74 -16.43 2.53
N GLY A 234 4.82 -16.13 3.46
CA GLY A 234 4.06 -17.16 4.16
C GLY A 234 3.01 -17.77 3.23
N HIS A 235 3.19 -19.05 2.87
CA HIS A 235 2.29 -19.90 2.06
C HIS A 235 0.81 -19.48 2.05
N ALA A 236 0.22 -19.44 0.84
CA ALA A 236 -1.21 -19.24 0.65
C ALA A 236 -1.99 -20.40 1.28
N SER A 237 -2.88 -20.07 2.22
CA SER A 237 -3.86 -20.99 2.80
C SER A 237 -5.27 -20.56 2.39
N LEU A 238 -6.15 -21.54 2.19
CA LEU A 238 -7.57 -21.43 1.81
C LEU A 238 -8.45 -20.61 2.78
N ASN A 239 -7.88 -20.05 3.86
CA ASN A 239 -8.62 -19.31 4.89
C ASN A 239 -9.29 -18.01 4.39
N VAL A 240 -8.88 -17.44 3.24
CA VAL A 240 -9.55 -16.26 2.67
C VAL A 240 -10.98 -16.60 2.21
N LEU A 241 -11.18 -17.82 1.70
CA LEU A 241 -12.49 -18.27 1.19
C LEU A 241 -13.56 -18.36 2.29
N ARG A 242 -13.17 -18.35 3.57
CA ARG A 242 -14.10 -18.36 4.70
C ARG A 242 -14.63 -16.97 5.07
N ASN A 243 -13.95 -15.90 4.66
CA ASN A 243 -14.34 -14.53 4.98
C ASN A 243 -15.31 -13.97 3.92
N ARG A 244 -16.61 -14.22 4.11
CA ARG A 244 -17.66 -13.80 3.17
C ARG A 244 -17.68 -12.29 2.88
N PRO A 245 -17.58 -11.39 3.88
CA PRO A 245 -17.49 -9.95 3.62
C PRO A 245 -16.29 -9.57 2.74
N TYR A 246 -15.13 -10.20 2.95
CA TYR A 246 -13.95 -9.92 2.12
C TYR A 246 -14.09 -10.48 0.70
N LEU A 247 -14.67 -11.68 0.53
CA LEU A 247 -14.98 -12.20 -0.80
C LEU A 247 -15.95 -11.30 -1.56
N ALA A 248 -16.98 -10.79 -0.90
CA ALA A 248 -17.90 -9.82 -1.49
C ALA A 248 -17.17 -8.55 -1.94
N LEU A 249 -16.16 -8.09 -1.17
CA LEU A 249 -15.31 -6.97 -1.57
C LEU A 249 -14.47 -7.29 -2.82
N ILE A 250 -13.97 -8.52 -2.98
CA ILE A 250 -13.25 -8.96 -4.20
C ILE A 250 -14.20 -8.93 -5.41
N VAL A 251 -15.43 -9.46 -5.27
CA VAL A 251 -16.42 -9.47 -6.34
C VAL A 251 -16.81 -8.04 -6.73
N VAL A 252 -17.10 -7.18 -5.76
CA VAL A 252 -17.39 -5.75 -6.02
C VAL A 252 -16.20 -5.07 -6.70
N GLY A 253 -14.97 -5.36 -6.24
CA GLY A 253 -13.75 -4.88 -6.88
C GLY A 253 -13.64 -5.31 -8.35
N ALA A 254 -13.98 -6.55 -8.67
CA ALA A 254 -13.94 -7.07 -10.03
C ALA A 254 -14.98 -6.39 -10.92
N LEU A 255 -16.20 -6.22 -10.42
CA LEU A 255 -17.29 -5.53 -11.14
C LEU A 255 -16.94 -4.06 -11.42
N LEU A 256 -16.29 -3.37 -10.47
CA LEU A 256 -15.82 -1.99 -10.68
C LEU A 256 -14.62 -1.93 -11.64
N GLY A 257 -13.68 -2.88 -11.52
CA GLY A 257 -12.52 -2.99 -12.41
C GLY A 257 -12.90 -3.25 -13.85
N LEU A 258 -14.00 -3.99 -14.08
CA LEU A 258 -14.50 -4.34 -15.41
C LEU A 258 -14.72 -3.13 -16.30
N ALA A 259 -15.21 -2.01 -15.76
CA ALA A 259 -15.42 -0.79 -16.54
C ALA A 259 -14.10 -0.20 -17.08
N VAL A 260 -13.02 -0.31 -16.31
CA VAL A 260 -11.68 0.19 -16.71
C VAL A 260 -11.08 -0.71 -17.78
N ASP A 261 -11.13 -2.03 -17.60
CA ASP A 261 -10.63 -2.98 -18.60
C ASP A 261 -11.46 -2.94 -19.90
N PHE A 262 -12.77 -2.79 -19.77
CA PHE A 262 -13.67 -2.59 -20.91
C PHE A 262 -13.40 -1.26 -21.63
N PHE A 263 -13.11 -0.18 -20.91
CA PHE A 263 -12.67 1.08 -21.55
C PHE A 263 -11.42 0.84 -22.40
N LEU A 264 -10.43 0.14 -21.84
CA LEU A 264 -9.14 -0.03 -22.48
C LEU A 264 -9.24 -0.84 -23.80
N VAL A 265 -9.97 -1.95 -23.78
CA VAL A 265 -10.05 -2.88 -24.93
C VAL A 265 -11.27 -2.61 -25.81
N GLY A 266 -12.36 -2.12 -25.23
CA GLY A 266 -13.65 -1.93 -25.91
C GLY A 266 -13.76 -0.63 -26.70
N ILE A 267 -13.16 0.47 -26.23
CA ILE A 267 -13.23 1.75 -26.94
C ILE A 267 -12.63 1.68 -28.34
N PRO A 268 -11.43 1.09 -28.56
CA PRO A 268 -10.89 0.96 -29.90
C PRO A 268 -11.82 0.20 -30.85
N VAL A 269 -12.42 -0.91 -30.41
CA VAL A 269 -13.39 -1.68 -31.23
C VAL A 269 -14.66 -0.86 -31.49
N TYR A 270 -15.22 -0.22 -30.48
CA TYR A 270 -16.44 0.58 -30.61
C TYR A 270 -16.26 1.77 -31.56
N VAL A 271 -15.16 2.50 -31.42
CA VAL A 271 -14.88 3.66 -32.27
C VAL A 271 -14.57 3.23 -33.70
N LEU A 272 -13.70 2.24 -33.90
CA LEU A 272 -13.18 1.89 -35.22
C LEU A 272 -14.08 0.94 -36.00
N GLU A 273 -14.74 -0.01 -35.34
CA GLU A 273 -15.60 -1.00 -36.01
C GLU A 273 -17.08 -0.62 -35.98
N THR A 274 -17.59 -0.13 -34.84
CA THR A 274 -19.02 0.17 -34.69
C THR A 274 -19.38 1.56 -35.20
N LEU A 275 -18.70 2.61 -34.71
CA LEU A 275 -18.99 4.00 -35.05
C LEU A 275 -18.31 4.48 -36.33
N ARG A 276 -17.30 3.74 -36.80
CA ARG A 276 -16.42 4.10 -37.94
C ARG A 276 -15.84 5.51 -37.80
N GLY A 277 -15.39 5.84 -36.58
CA GLY A 277 -14.80 7.13 -36.23
C GLY A 277 -13.33 7.27 -36.64
N PRO A 278 -12.73 8.43 -36.36
CA PRO A 278 -11.32 8.69 -36.68
C PRO A 278 -10.37 7.74 -35.93
N SER A 279 -9.29 7.30 -36.60
CA SER A 279 -8.34 6.33 -36.06
C SER A 279 -7.47 6.85 -34.91
N TRP A 280 -7.30 8.16 -34.79
CA TRP A 280 -6.55 8.78 -33.69
C TRP A 280 -7.32 8.81 -32.35
N LEU A 281 -8.65 8.70 -32.40
CA LEU A 281 -9.52 8.98 -31.26
C LEU A 281 -9.33 8.03 -30.08
N PRO A 282 -9.23 6.69 -30.26
CA PRO A 282 -9.02 5.78 -29.12
C PRO A 282 -7.73 6.08 -28.35
N GLY A 283 -6.65 6.39 -29.07
CA GLY A 283 -5.37 6.77 -28.48
C GLY A 283 -5.45 8.07 -27.67
N ALA A 284 -6.15 9.08 -28.20
CA ALA A 284 -6.41 10.33 -27.50
C ALA A 284 -7.26 10.12 -26.23
N MET A 285 -8.25 9.22 -26.27
CA MET A 285 -9.06 8.88 -25.10
C MET A 285 -8.23 8.22 -23.99
N VAL A 286 -7.37 7.25 -24.33
CA VAL A 286 -6.45 6.60 -23.37
C VAL A 286 -5.53 7.64 -22.72
N ALA A 287 -4.97 8.54 -23.53
CA ALA A 287 -4.13 9.62 -23.04
C ALA A 287 -4.87 10.58 -22.11
N LEU A 288 -6.12 10.93 -22.44
CA LEU A 288 -6.97 11.80 -21.64
C LEU A 288 -7.30 11.17 -20.28
N VAL A 289 -7.71 9.90 -20.23
CA VAL A 289 -7.93 9.18 -18.95
C VAL A 289 -6.68 9.21 -18.09
N THR A 290 -5.54 8.93 -18.71
CA THR A 290 -4.25 8.89 -18.03
C THR A 290 -3.86 10.27 -17.48
N ALA A 291 -3.99 11.32 -18.28
CA ALA A 291 -3.68 12.68 -17.89
C ALA A 291 -4.57 13.16 -16.75
N VAL A 292 -5.89 12.94 -16.84
CA VAL A 292 -6.84 13.27 -15.77
C VAL A 292 -6.52 12.46 -14.50
N GLY A 293 -6.22 11.16 -14.64
CA GLY A 293 -5.83 10.30 -13.52
C GLY A 293 -4.61 10.85 -12.77
N CYS A 294 -3.55 11.23 -13.49
CA CYS A 294 -2.34 11.78 -12.90
C CYS A 294 -2.55 13.17 -12.27
N LEU A 295 -3.21 14.09 -12.98
CA LEU A 295 -3.32 15.49 -12.57
C LEU A 295 -4.38 15.70 -11.48
N ALA A 296 -5.49 14.97 -11.54
CA ALA A 296 -6.61 15.14 -10.64
C ALA A 296 -6.59 14.19 -9.43
N ALA A 297 -5.65 13.24 -9.32
CA ALA A 297 -5.56 12.31 -8.19
C ALA A 297 -5.52 13.01 -6.82
N THR A 298 -4.64 14.00 -6.65
CA THR A 298 -4.51 14.75 -5.39
C THR A 298 -5.79 15.51 -5.06
N LEU A 299 -6.41 16.13 -6.07
CA LEU A 299 -7.66 16.86 -5.90
C LEU A 299 -8.81 15.92 -5.54
N ALA A 300 -8.91 14.77 -6.22
CA ALA A 300 -9.90 13.74 -5.96
C ALA A 300 -9.82 13.23 -4.52
N VAL A 301 -8.62 12.94 -4.00
CA VAL A 301 -8.41 12.55 -2.61
C VAL A 301 -8.86 13.65 -1.65
N ARG A 302 -8.53 14.90 -1.92
CA ARG A 302 -8.94 16.06 -1.09
C ARG A 302 -10.45 16.27 -1.09
N ALA A 303 -11.10 16.21 -2.26
CA ALA A 303 -12.54 16.40 -2.41
C ALA A 303 -13.34 15.30 -1.68
N THR A 304 -12.83 14.08 -1.70
CA THR A 304 -13.50 12.92 -1.08
C THR A 304 -13.01 12.59 0.32
N ARG A 305 -12.14 13.40 0.93
CA ARG A 305 -11.57 13.13 2.27
C ARG A 305 -12.62 12.96 3.36
N ARG A 306 -13.74 13.70 3.25
CA ARG A 306 -14.85 13.69 4.22
C ARG A 306 -15.84 12.55 3.99
N LEU A 307 -15.75 11.86 2.86
CA LEU A 307 -16.66 10.77 2.51
C LEU A 307 -16.09 9.42 2.96
N PRO A 308 -16.94 8.49 3.45
CA PRO A 308 -16.56 7.09 3.60
C PRO A 308 -16.03 6.52 2.28
N ARG A 309 -15.07 5.59 2.36
CA ARG A 309 -14.47 4.94 1.18
C ARG A 309 -15.51 4.25 0.32
N THR A 310 -16.49 3.57 0.92
CA THR A 310 -17.58 2.89 0.21
C THR A 310 -18.49 3.87 -0.52
N THR A 311 -18.80 5.03 0.08
CA THR A 311 -19.60 6.08 -0.57
C THR A 311 -18.86 6.70 -1.75
N ALA A 312 -17.56 6.99 -1.60
CA ALA A 312 -16.75 7.46 -2.72
C ALA A 312 -16.72 6.43 -3.87
N MET A 313 -16.52 5.15 -3.55
CA MET A 313 -16.57 4.07 -4.55
C MET A 313 -17.94 3.94 -5.21
N ALA A 314 -19.04 4.14 -4.47
CA ALA A 314 -20.40 4.13 -5.03
C ALA A 314 -20.64 5.30 -6.00
N TYR A 315 -20.10 6.49 -5.72
CA TYR A 315 -20.11 7.59 -6.69
C TYR A 315 -19.27 7.26 -7.93
N GLY A 316 -18.12 6.60 -7.77
CA GLY A 316 -17.34 6.08 -8.89
C GLY A 316 -18.16 5.10 -9.75
N ALA A 317 -18.86 4.17 -9.12
CA ALA A 317 -19.76 3.24 -9.79
C ALA A 317 -20.87 3.97 -10.58
N ALA A 318 -21.52 4.96 -9.98
CA ALA A 318 -22.53 5.78 -10.65
C ALA A 318 -21.97 6.55 -11.87
N LEU A 319 -20.75 7.08 -11.76
CA LEU A 319 -20.06 7.71 -12.90
C LEU A 319 -19.72 6.70 -14.00
N ALA A 320 -19.37 5.45 -13.67
CA ALA A 320 -19.16 4.39 -14.65
C ALA A 320 -20.46 4.02 -15.39
N VAL A 321 -21.58 3.97 -14.67
CA VAL A 321 -22.91 3.75 -15.27
C VAL A 321 -23.26 4.90 -16.21
N LEU A 322 -23.08 6.15 -15.77
CA LEU A 322 -23.32 7.32 -16.60
C LEU A 322 -22.41 7.33 -17.84
N TRP A 323 -21.15 6.94 -17.70
CA TRP A 323 -20.24 6.76 -18.83
C TRP A 323 -20.74 5.71 -19.83
N CYS A 324 -21.25 4.57 -19.36
CA CYS A 324 -21.81 3.53 -20.24
C CYS A 324 -23.03 4.04 -20.99
N LEU A 325 -23.96 4.71 -20.30
CA LEU A 325 -25.16 5.30 -20.91
C LEU A 325 -24.81 6.37 -21.94
N ALA A 326 -23.90 7.28 -21.60
CA ALA A 326 -23.45 8.32 -22.51
C ALA A 326 -22.71 7.74 -23.73
N SER A 327 -21.86 6.72 -23.53
CA SER A 327 -21.13 6.09 -24.62
C SER A 327 -22.04 5.29 -25.55
N ALA A 328 -23.04 4.59 -25.02
CA ALA A 328 -24.09 3.95 -25.82
C ALA A 328 -24.87 4.97 -26.65
N ALA A 329 -25.11 6.16 -26.10
CA ALA A 329 -25.80 7.25 -26.78
C ALA A 329 -25.01 7.89 -27.93
N ALA A 330 -23.71 7.61 -28.05
CA ALA A 330 -22.86 8.16 -29.11
C ALA A 330 -23.33 7.79 -30.53
N VAL A 331 -24.11 6.71 -30.69
CA VAL A 331 -24.71 6.32 -31.98
C VAL A 331 -25.67 7.38 -32.52
N TRP A 332 -26.38 8.09 -31.62
CA TRP A 332 -27.33 9.15 -31.99
C TRP A 332 -26.66 10.52 -32.17
N VAL A 333 -25.37 10.64 -31.83
CA VAL A 333 -24.61 11.88 -31.97
C VAL A 333 -24.16 12.05 -33.43
N PRO A 334 -24.31 13.24 -34.04
CA PRO A 334 -23.85 13.51 -35.40
C PRO A 334 -22.35 13.21 -35.59
N PRO A 335 -21.91 12.60 -36.71
CA PRO A 335 -20.53 12.19 -36.95
C PRO A 335 -19.48 13.26 -36.64
N GLU A 336 -19.76 14.51 -36.97
CA GLU A 336 -18.87 15.67 -36.78
C GLU A 336 -18.61 15.98 -35.31
N SER A 337 -19.60 15.74 -34.44
CA SER A 337 -19.53 16.02 -33.01
C SER A 337 -19.16 14.80 -32.15
N ARG A 338 -19.16 13.59 -32.72
CA ARG A 338 -18.82 12.34 -32.01
C ARG A 338 -17.45 12.37 -31.34
N PRO A 339 -16.35 12.87 -31.95
CA PRO A 339 -15.05 12.88 -31.29
C PRO A 339 -15.05 13.73 -30.02
N VAL A 340 -15.63 14.93 -30.07
CA VAL A 340 -15.73 15.83 -28.92
C VAL A 340 -16.60 15.21 -27.83
N PHE A 341 -17.73 14.62 -28.21
CA PHE A 341 -18.62 13.93 -27.29
C PHE A 341 -17.91 12.76 -26.57
N LEU A 342 -17.20 11.89 -27.30
CA LEU A 342 -16.48 10.75 -26.71
C LEU A 342 -15.30 11.18 -25.84
N LEU A 343 -14.61 12.28 -26.17
CA LEU A 343 -13.60 12.86 -25.30
C LEU A 343 -14.23 13.41 -24.01
N ALA A 344 -15.42 14.00 -24.08
CA ALA A 344 -16.15 14.45 -22.90
C ALA A 344 -16.59 13.27 -22.01
N THR A 345 -17.13 12.18 -22.59
CA THR A 345 -17.49 10.98 -21.81
C THR A 345 -16.27 10.29 -21.22
N THR A 346 -15.09 10.44 -21.83
CA THR A 346 -13.82 9.93 -21.29
C THR A 346 -13.46 10.56 -19.94
N VAL A 347 -13.87 11.81 -19.69
CA VAL A 347 -13.70 12.46 -18.38
C VAL A 347 -14.54 11.76 -17.30
N LEU A 348 -15.72 11.21 -17.66
CA LEU A 348 -16.58 10.48 -16.72
C LEU A 348 -15.92 9.19 -16.24
N ILE A 349 -15.33 8.40 -17.14
CA ILE A 349 -14.63 7.16 -16.75
C ILE A 349 -13.32 7.48 -16.01
N ALA A 350 -12.62 8.56 -16.35
CA ALA A 350 -11.46 9.01 -15.59
C ALA A 350 -11.85 9.41 -14.15
N ALA A 351 -12.93 10.17 -13.98
CA ALA A 351 -13.46 10.53 -12.67
C ALA A 351 -13.94 9.30 -11.88
N SER A 352 -14.61 8.35 -12.55
CA SER A 352 -14.99 7.06 -11.96
C SER A 352 -13.77 6.31 -11.40
N ASN A 353 -12.69 6.18 -12.18
CA ASN A 353 -11.47 5.50 -11.76
C ASN A 353 -10.81 6.18 -10.55
N LEU A 354 -10.76 7.52 -10.54
CA LEU A 354 -10.23 8.28 -9.40
C LEU A 354 -11.00 8.02 -8.10
N MET A 355 -12.33 7.89 -8.17
CA MET A 355 -13.17 7.54 -7.02
C MET A 355 -13.01 6.07 -6.62
N GLY A 356 -12.84 5.18 -7.60
CA GLY A 356 -12.63 3.74 -7.44
C GLY A 356 -11.26 3.38 -6.85
N ALA A 357 -10.24 4.24 -7.00
CA ALA A 357 -8.87 4.00 -6.51
C ALA A 357 -8.77 3.70 -5.00
N ARG A 358 -9.82 4.03 -4.23
CA ARG A 358 -9.92 3.71 -2.79
C ARG A 358 -10.17 2.23 -2.49
N ALA A 359 -10.51 1.41 -3.49
CA ALA A 359 -10.76 -0.02 -3.33
C ALA A 359 -9.54 -0.75 -2.73
N ASN A 360 -8.33 -0.40 -3.17
CA ASN A 360 -7.09 -0.97 -2.65
C ASN A 360 -6.88 -0.64 -1.15
N ALA A 361 -7.09 0.62 -0.77
CA ALA A 361 -6.97 1.05 0.62
C ALA A 361 -8.06 0.45 1.52
N LEU A 362 -9.27 0.25 0.98
CA LEU A 362 -10.36 -0.44 1.68
C LEU A 362 -10.03 -1.92 1.90
N ALA A 363 -9.54 -2.62 0.88
CA ALA A 363 -9.12 -4.03 0.97
C ALA A 363 -7.97 -4.20 1.98
N GLU A 364 -6.98 -3.30 1.93
CA GLU A 364 -5.85 -3.29 2.84
C GLU A 364 -6.26 -3.08 4.32
N ALA A 365 -7.22 -2.19 4.56
CA ALA A 365 -7.72 -1.89 5.91
C ALA A 365 -8.71 -2.95 6.42
N ALA A 366 -9.45 -3.62 5.53
CA ALA A 366 -10.36 -4.70 5.90
C ALA A 366 -9.64 -6.02 6.20
N ALA A 367 -8.39 -6.18 5.77
CA ALA A 367 -7.62 -7.40 5.94
C ALA A 367 -7.07 -7.56 7.38
N PRO A 368 -7.21 -8.75 8.02
CA PRO A 368 -6.62 -9.01 9.34
C PRO A 368 -5.10 -8.86 9.33
N ARG A 369 -4.52 -8.14 10.32
CA ARG A 369 -3.07 -7.85 10.42
C ARG A 369 -2.14 -9.04 10.20
N PRO A 370 -2.31 -10.21 10.85
CA PRO A 370 -1.41 -11.36 10.67
C PRO A 370 -1.53 -12.03 9.29
N LEU A 371 -2.60 -11.75 8.53
CA LEU A 371 -2.90 -12.38 7.24
C LEU A 371 -3.00 -11.38 6.09
N ARG A 372 -2.61 -10.11 6.30
CA ARG A 372 -2.83 -9.00 5.35
C ARG A 372 -2.27 -9.27 3.97
N GLY A 373 -1.05 -9.78 3.88
CA GLY A 373 -0.44 -10.14 2.58
C GLY A 373 -1.26 -11.17 1.79
N ARG A 374 -1.87 -12.16 2.47
CA ARG A 374 -2.70 -13.20 1.84
C ARG A 374 -4.01 -12.65 1.30
N TYR A 375 -4.65 -11.79 2.09
CA TYR A 375 -5.88 -11.11 1.71
C TYR A 375 -5.67 -10.16 0.54
N LEU A 376 -4.57 -9.39 0.55
CA LEU A 376 -4.22 -8.50 -0.56
C LEU A 376 -3.88 -9.26 -1.85
N ALA A 377 -3.18 -10.39 -1.75
CA ALA A 377 -2.93 -11.27 -2.90
C ALA A 377 -4.25 -11.82 -3.49
N ALA A 378 -5.19 -12.23 -2.63
CA ALA A 378 -6.52 -12.65 -3.08
C ALA A 378 -7.30 -11.50 -3.73
N PHE A 379 -7.16 -10.27 -3.23
CA PHE A 379 -7.81 -9.09 -3.82
C PHE A 379 -7.31 -8.77 -5.22
N GLN A 380 -6.07 -9.14 -5.58
CA GLN A 380 -5.56 -8.95 -6.95
C GLN A 380 -6.38 -9.70 -8.02
N TYR A 381 -7.01 -10.83 -7.65
CA TYR A 381 -7.89 -11.56 -8.57
C TYR A 381 -9.10 -10.73 -9.02
N ALA A 382 -9.49 -9.69 -8.27
CA ALA A 382 -10.53 -8.76 -8.72
C ALA A 382 -10.18 -8.14 -10.08
N PHE A 383 -8.94 -7.69 -10.25
CA PHE A 383 -8.45 -7.10 -11.49
C PHE A 383 -8.22 -8.17 -12.57
N THR A 384 -7.71 -9.34 -12.20
CA THR A 384 -7.51 -10.42 -13.18
C THR A 384 -8.82 -10.92 -13.78
N VAL A 385 -9.86 -11.11 -12.97
CA VAL A 385 -11.18 -11.55 -13.45
C VAL A 385 -11.81 -10.50 -14.36
N ALA A 386 -11.69 -9.22 -14.02
CA ALA A 386 -12.15 -8.11 -14.86
C ALA A 386 -11.46 -8.12 -16.24
N GLY A 387 -10.12 -8.23 -16.26
CA GLY A 387 -9.34 -8.28 -17.50
C GLY A 387 -9.60 -9.53 -18.35
N VAL A 388 -9.97 -10.66 -17.74
CA VAL A 388 -10.40 -11.87 -18.46
C VAL A 388 -11.77 -11.67 -19.12
N ALA A 389 -12.72 -11.07 -18.40
CA ALA A 389 -14.09 -10.90 -18.90
C ALA A 389 -14.20 -9.82 -20.00
N ALA A 390 -13.38 -8.77 -19.95
CA ALA A 390 -13.51 -7.60 -20.83
C ALA A 390 -13.47 -7.94 -22.33
N PRO A 391 -12.48 -8.69 -22.89
CA PRO A 391 -12.45 -9.01 -24.32
C PRO A 391 -13.68 -9.79 -24.81
N GLY A 392 -14.23 -10.66 -23.96
CA GLY A 392 -15.41 -11.45 -24.29
C GLY A 392 -16.65 -10.59 -24.39
N ILE A 393 -16.80 -9.63 -23.46
CA ILE A 393 -17.86 -8.63 -23.51
C ILE A 393 -17.70 -7.72 -24.74
N VAL A 394 -16.48 -7.34 -25.11
CA VAL A 394 -16.20 -6.58 -26.35
C VAL A 394 -16.63 -7.38 -27.59
N GLY A 395 -16.42 -8.70 -27.61
CA GLY A 395 -16.90 -9.57 -28.68
C GLY A 395 -18.41 -9.45 -28.96
N LEU A 396 -19.21 -9.11 -27.94
CA LEU A 396 -20.66 -8.98 -28.06
C LEU A 396 -21.11 -7.76 -28.89
N PHE A 397 -20.21 -6.84 -29.25
CA PHE A 397 -20.49 -5.82 -30.28
C PHE A 397 -20.90 -6.43 -31.62
N SER A 398 -20.49 -7.67 -31.91
CA SER A 398 -20.92 -8.43 -33.09
C SER A 398 -22.41 -8.82 -33.07
N VAL A 399 -23.01 -8.92 -31.88
CA VAL A 399 -24.42 -9.29 -31.69
C VAL A 399 -25.29 -8.03 -31.69
N ALA A 400 -24.94 -7.05 -30.85
CA ALA A 400 -25.63 -5.77 -30.77
C ALA A 400 -24.72 -4.68 -30.22
N SER A 401 -24.81 -3.47 -30.79
CA SER A 401 -23.97 -2.34 -30.39
C SER A 401 -24.19 -1.84 -28.96
N TRP A 402 -25.40 -2.04 -28.40
CA TRP A 402 -25.76 -1.60 -27.04
C TRP A 402 -25.48 -2.65 -25.95
N LEU A 403 -25.32 -3.93 -26.32
CA LEU A 403 -25.26 -5.04 -25.37
C LEU A 403 -24.05 -4.98 -24.42
N PRO A 404 -22.80 -4.71 -24.90
CA PRO A 404 -21.65 -4.54 -24.00
C PRO A 404 -21.85 -3.42 -22.98
N TRP A 405 -22.41 -2.28 -23.42
CA TRP A 405 -22.68 -1.13 -22.55
C TRP A 405 -23.71 -1.45 -21.47
N LEU A 406 -24.77 -2.20 -21.81
CA LEU A 406 -25.76 -2.64 -20.84
C LEU A 406 -25.14 -3.57 -19.80
N ILE A 407 -24.31 -4.53 -20.21
CA ILE A 407 -23.66 -5.49 -19.30
C ILE A 407 -22.72 -4.75 -18.33
N VAL A 408 -21.82 -3.92 -18.84
CA VAL A 408 -20.84 -3.18 -18.01
C VAL A 408 -21.55 -2.17 -17.11
N GLY A 409 -22.56 -1.46 -17.63
CA GLY A 409 -23.39 -0.55 -16.84
C GLY A 409 -24.14 -1.28 -15.72
N THR A 410 -24.73 -2.45 -16.01
CA THR A 410 -25.43 -3.26 -14.99
C THR A 410 -24.45 -3.76 -13.93
N CYS A 411 -23.26 -4.25 -14.31
CA CYS A 411 -22.20 -4.63 -13.37
C CYS A 411 -21.80 -3.45 -12.46
N GLY A 412 -21.63 -2.25 -13.02
CA GLY A 412 -21.35 -1.03 -12.27
C GLY A 412 -22.47 -0.68 -11.29
N ALA A 413 -23.73 -0.74 -11.71
CA ALA A 413 -24.89 -0.48 -10.85
C ALA A 413 -25.01 -1.52 -9.71
N LEU A 414 -24.79 -2.80 -10.01
CA LEU A 414 -24.75 -3.88 -9.02
C LEU A 414 -23.61 -3.67 -8.01
N ALA A 415 -22.42 -3.29 -8.46
CA ALA A 415 -21.30 -3.00 -7.58
C ALA A 415 -21.58 -1.79 -6.67
N GLY A 416 -22.11 -0.70 -7.23
CA GLY A 416 -22.48 0.51 -6.49
C GLY A 416 -23.53 0.25 -5.41
N THR A 417 -24.57 -0.52 -5.73
CA THR A 417 -25.63 -0.89 -4.79
C THR A 417 -25.15 -1.91 -3.74
N ALA A 418 -24.31 -2.88 -4.11
CA ALA A 418 -23.74 -3.87 -3.20
C ALA A 418 -22.81 -3.27 -2.14
N LEU A 419 -22.18 -2.11 -2.41
CA LEU A 419 -21.37 -1.39 -1.43
C LEU A 419 -22.16 -0.94 -0.19
N ILE A 420 -23.47 -0.68 -0.33
CA ILE A 420 -24.35 -0.22 0.75
C ILE A 420 -24.48 -1.29 1.86
N PRO A 421 -24.98 -2.52 1.58
CA PRO A 421 -25.04 -3.56 2.61
C PRO A 421 -23.63 -4.01 3.02
N LEU A 422 -22.67 -4.05 2.11
CA LEU A 422 -21.29 -4.47 2.42
C LEU A 422 -20.62 -3.54 3.45
N SER A 423 -20.91 -2.24 3.42
CA SER A 423 -20.39 -1.27 4.40
C SER A 423 -20.78 -1.59 5.85
N ARG A 424 -21.87 -2.34 6.06
CA ARG A 424 -22.33 -2.76 7.39
C ARG A 424 -21.55 -3.95 7.95
N TYR A 425 -20.99 -4.78 7.08
CA TYR A 425 -20.26 -5.99 7.44
C TYR A 425 -18.73 -5.82 7.45
N LEU A 426 -18.22 -4.74 6.83
CA LEU A 426 -16.81 -4.40 6.87
C LEU A 426 -16.45 -3.63 8.16
N PRO A 427 -15.20 -3.74 8.66
CA PRO A 427 -14.76 -2.99 9.82
C PRO A 427 -14.93 -1.47 9.63
N ARG A 428 -15.47 -0.77 10.64
CA ARG A 428 -15.79 0.67 10.54
C ARG A 428 -14.57 1.54 10.22
N HIS A 429 -13.39 1.20 10.76
CA HIS A 429 -12.14 1.91 10.46
C HIS A 429 -11.72 1.74 8.99
N ALA A 430 -11.99 0.56 8.39
CA ALA A 430 -11.71 0.31 6.99
C ALA A 430 -12.63 1.14 6.08
N VAL A 431 -13.92 1.24 6.42
CA VAL A 431 -14.94 1.96 5.65
C VAL A 431 -14.76 3.48 5.73
N ASN A 432 -14.57 4.03 6.93
CA ASN A 432 -14.57 5.48 7.11
C ASN A 432 -13.26 6.15 6.70
N GLY A 433 -12.15 5.39 6.58
CA GLY A 433 -10.84 5.91 6.17
C GLY A 433 -10.22 6.94 7.13
N HIS A 434 -10.95 7.34 8.16
CA HIS A 434 -10.48 8.07 9.31
C HIS A 434 -9.99 7.03 10.30
N THR A 435 -8.72 7.11 10.64
CA THR A 435 -8.15 6.42 11.77
C THR A 435 -9.03 6.67 13.00
N ALA A 436 -9.39 5.63 13.75
CA ALA A 436 -10.21 5.81 14.94
C ALA A 436 -9.58 6.86 15.86
N PRO A 437 -10.38 7.74 16.48
CA PRO A 437 -9.84 8.72 17.42
C PRO A 437 -9.04 7.97 18.49
N VAL A 438 -7.86 8.49 18.81
CA VAL A 438 -7.04 7.89 19.87
C VAL A 438 -7.82 7.99 21.17
N THR A 439 -8.16 6.83 21.72
CA THR A 439 -8.83 6.67 22.99
C THR A 439 -7.78 6.35 24.06
N ILE A 440 -7.95 6.91 25.25
CA ILE A 440 -7.12 6.60 26.40
C ILE A 440 -7.99 5.92 27.42
N ARG A 441 -7.54 4.75 27.88
CA ARG A 441 -8.25 3.96 28.88
C ARG A 441 -7.26 3.34 29.87
N PRO A 442 -7.73 2.95 31.07
CA PRO A 442 -6.94 2.11 31.96
C PRO A 442 -6.46 0.84 31.24
N ALA A 443 -5.23 0.44 31.53
CA ALA A 443 -4.65 -0.80 31.04
C ALA A 443 -5.25 -2.00 31.78
N THR A 444 -5.43 -3.08 31.05
CA THR A 444 -5.83 -4.40 31.57
C THR A 444 -4.64 -5.36 31.48
N PRO A 445 -4.63 -6.49 32.22
CA PRO A 445 -3.56 -7.48 32.12
C PRO A 445 -3.34 -8.04 30.70
N ALA A 446 -4.37 -7.96 29.83
CA ALA A 446 -4.29 -8.33 28.42
C ALA A 446 -3.47 -7.33 27.57
N ASP A 447 -3.34 -6.08 28.02
CA ASP A 447 -2.58 -5.04 27.29
C ASP A 447 -1.06 -5.15 27.53
N ALA A 448 -0.63 -5.92 28.53
CA ALA A 448 0.78 -6.06 28.91
C ALA A 448 1.68 -6.49 27.74
N ASP A 449 1.16 -7.35 26.87
CA ASP A 449 1.89 -7.85 25.71
C ASP A 449 2.25 -6.71 24.74
N ALA A 450 1.27 -5.87 24.43
CA ALA A 450 1.42 -4.72 23.52
C ALA A 450 2.20 -3.56 24.17
N ILE A 451 2.08 -3.37 25.49
CA ILE A 451 2.86 -2.40 26.25
C ILE A 451 4.35 -2.76 26.19
N GLY A 452 4.69 -4.04 26.39
CA GLY A 452 6.08 -4.52 26.32
C GLY A 452 6.73 -4.26 24.96
N GLU A 453 6.04 -4.58 23.87
CA GLU A 453 6.50 -4.29 22.50
C GLU A 453 6.70 -2.78 22.27
N THR A 454 5.71 -1.97 22.67
CA THR A 454 5.75 -0.52 22.52
C THR A 454 6.90 0.10 23.31
N HIS A 455 7.18 -0.43 24.50
CA HIS A 455 8.29 0.01 25.34
C HIS A 455 9.63 -0.20 24.63
N VAL A 456 9.90 -1.42 24.13
CA VAL A 456 11.15 -1.73 23.41
C VAL A 456 11.34 -0.81 22.21
N LEU A 457 10.33 -0.69 21.36
CA LEU A 457 10.40 0.14 20.14
C LEU A 457 10.59 1.62 20.47
N SER A 458 9.92 2.12 21.51
CA SER A 458 10.09 3.51 21.96
C SER A 458 11.50 3.75 22.50
N TRP A 459 12.08 2.79 23.24
CA TRP A 459 13.41 2.93 23.81
C TRP A 459 14.52 2.88 22.76
N GLN A 460 14.43 1.91 21.84
CA GLN A 460 15.36 1.78 20.72
C GLN A 460 15.42 3.08 19.90
N ALA A 461 14.27 3.75 19.70
CA ALA A 461 14.22 5.02 19.01
C ALA A 461 14.70 6.21 19.86
N ALA A 462 14.20 6.34 21.10
CA ALA A 462 14.37 7.55 21.90
C ALA A 462 15.75 7.66 22.58
N TYR A 463 16.37 6.51 22.92
CA TYR A 463 17.65 6.48 23.63
C TYR A 463 18.85 6.18 22.73
N THR A 464 18.65 6.14 21.40
CA THR A 464 19.76 6.11 20.45
C THR A 464 20.64 7.34 20.65
N GLY A 465 21.93 7.13 20.92
CA GLY A 465 22.88 8.19 21.23
C GLY A 465 23.09 8.45 22.73
N PHE A 466 22.21 7.94 23.60
CA PHE A 466 22.38 7.97 25.06
C PHE A 466 22.82 6.61 25.62
N LEU A 467 22.30 5.52 25.06
CA LEU A 467 22.60 4.15 25.49
C LEU A 467 23.41 3.38 24.44
N PRO A 468 24.25 2.41 24.85
CA PRO A 468 24.95 1.53 23.92
C PRO A 468 23.98 0.79 23.01
N LYS A 469 24.29 0.73 21.70
CA LYS A 469 23.43 0.05 20.73
C LYS A 469 23.20 -1.43 21.07
N SER A 470 24.25 -2.13 21.53
CA SER A 470 24.16 -3.53 21.96
C SER A 470 23.16 -3.75 23.10
N PHE A 471 23.00 -2.76 23.98
CA PHE A 471 22.01 -2.81 25.05
C PHE A 471 20.59 -2.61 24.50
N LEU A 472 20.38 -1.60 23.63
CA LEU A 472 19.08 -1.34 23.00
C LEU A 472 18.61 -2.50 22.11
N ASP A 473 19.53 -3.13 21.38
CA ASP A 473 19.24 -4.31 20.55
C ASP A 473 18.95 -5.56 21.41
N GLY A 474 19.41 -5.58 22.67
CA GLY A 474 19.24 -6.69 23.62
C GLY A 474 17.99 -6.61 24.51
N LEU A 475 17.15 -5.58 24.37
CA LEU A 475 15.93 -5.43 25.17
C LEU A 475 14.94 -6.60 24.93
N SER A 476 14.58 -7.30 25.99
CA SER A 476 13.68 -8.46 25.94
C SER A 476 12.21 -8.03 26.04
N VAL A 477 11.46 -8.22 24.93
CA VAL A 477 10.00 -8.01 24.93
C VAL A 477 9.31 -8.87 25.98
N PRO A 478 9.52 -10.21 26.07
CA PRO A 478 8.81 -11.05 27.05
C PRO A 478 9.01 -10.64 28.51
N GLU A 479 10.21 -10.17 28.87
CA GLU A 479 10.49 -9.70 30.24
C GLU A 479 9.74 -8.41 30.55
N LEU A 480 9.72 -7.45 29.62
CA LEU A 480 8.93 -6.23 29.78
C LEU A 480 7.44 -6.53 29.85
N GLN A 481 6.93 -7.49 29.08
CA GLN A 481 5.54 -7.95 29.17
C GLN A 481 5.21 -8.50 30.56
N ALA A 482 6.08 -9.34 31.13
CA ALA A 482 5.90 -9.88 32.47
C ALA A 482 5.88 -8.77 33.54
N ILE A 483 6.78 -7.80 33.44
CA ILE A 483 6.87 -6.66 34.38
C ILE A 483 5.61 -5.80 34.31
N TRP A 484 5.16 -5.44 33.10
CA TRP A 484 3.95 -4.62 32.94
C TRP A 484 2.70 -5.38 33.38
N ARG A 485 2.62 -6.69 33.14
CA ARG A 485 1.52 -7.53 33.65
C ARG A 485 1.46 -7.50 35.18
N ALA A 486 2.60 -7.67 35.85
CA ALA A 486 2.67 -7.59 37.31
C ALA A 486 2.23 -6.21 37.82
N ARG A 487 2.76 -5.11 37.23
CA ARG A 487 2.42 -3.74 37.65
C ARG A 487 0.93 -3.42 37.52
N ILE A 488 0.29 -3.90 36.45
CA ILE A 488 -1.16 -3.72 36.25
C ILE A 488 -1.95 -4.50 37.30
N LEU A 489 -1.53 -5.72 37.64
CA LEU A 489 -2.17 -6.54 38.67
C LEU A 489 -1.96 -5.97 40.09
N ASP A 490 -0.83 -5.32 40.35
CA ASP A 490 -0.51 -4.65 41.62
C ASP A 490 -1.30 -3.34 41.82
N GLY A 491 -2.15 -2.95 40.86
CA GLY A 491 -3.01 -1.77 40.96
C GLY A 491 -2.33 -0.44 40.63
N ASN A 492 -1.17 -0.45 39.96
CA ASN A 492 -0.53 0.78 39.51
C ASN A 492 -1.38 1.50 38.45
N LEU A 493 -1.30 2.83 38.40
CA LEU A 493 -2.03 3.65 37.44
C LEU A 493 -1.37 3.55 36.07
N VAL A 494 -1.78 2.56 35.28
CA VAL A 494 -1.29 2.35 33.91
C VAL A 494 -2.41 2.68 32.92
N PHE A 495 -2.12 3.56 31.98
CA PHE A 495 -3.03 3.96 30.90
C PHE A 495 -2.45 3.60 29.55
N VAL A 496 -3.28 3.10 28.65
CA VAL A 496 -2.92 2.85 27.25
C VAL A 496 -3.63 3.83 26.34
N ALA A 497 -2.90 4.34 25.35
CA ALA A 497 -3.47 5.01 24.19
C ALA A 497 -3.71 3.96 23.12
N THR A 498 -4.95 3.79 22.72
CA THR A 498 -5.31 2.84 21.67
C THR A 498 -5.73 3.56 20.40
N HIS A 499 -5.27 3.02 19.27
CA HIS A 499 -5.59 3.47 17.93
C HIS A 499 -6.02 2.26 17.10
N ASP A 500 -7.25 2.27 16.60
CA ASP A 500 -7.86 1.09 15.96
C ASP A 500 -7.73 -0.18 16.83
N GLU A 501 -8.06 -0.07 18.12
CA GLU A 501 -7.95 -1.14 19.15
C GLU A 501 -6.53 -1.65 19.42
N VAL A 502 -5.51 -0.98 18.90
CA VAL A 502 -4.11 -1.34 19.14
C VAL A 502 -3.42 -0.31 20.02
N VAL A 503 -2.71 -0.78 21.05
CA VAL A 503 -1.91 0.07 21.92
C VAL A 503 -0.80 0.71 21.10
N VAL A 504 -0.82 2.05 21.03
CA VAL A 504 0.20 2.86 20.33
C VAL A 504 1.09 3.64 21.30
N GLY A 505 0.75 3.60 22.59
CA GLY A 505 1.51 4.22 23.67
C GLY A 505 0.90 3.90 25.02
N PHE A 506 1.67 4.18 26.07
CA PHE A 506 1.21 4.03 27.44
C PHE A 506 1.86 5.06 28.36
N ALA A 507 1.21 5.30 29.49
CA ALA A 507 1.75 6.05 30.61
C ALA A 507 1.55 5.26 31.90
N ALA A 508 2.50 5.36 32.82
CA ALA A 508 2.43 4.72 34.11
C ALA A 508 2.79 5.71 35.22
N ALA A 509 1.95 5.76 36.25
CA ALA A 509 2.12 6.63 37.41
C ALA A 509 1.76 5.89 38.71
N GLY A 510 2.17 6.44 39.84
CA GLY A 510 1.88 5.87 41.16
C GLY A 510 2.66 6.55 42.29
N PRO A 511 2.79 5.91 43.46
CA PRO A 511 3.60 6.41 44.57
C PRO A 511 5.08 6.59 44.19
N PRO A 512 5.80 7.54 44.77
CA PRO A 512 7.18 7.79 44.40
C PRO A 512 8.06 6.59 44.74
N LEU A 513 8.98 6.26 43.82
CA LEU A 513 9.91 5.14 43.97
C LEU A 513 11.11 5.53 44.83
N ASP A 514 11.48 6.81 44.81
CA ASP A 514 12.53 7.38 45.64
C ASP A 514 11.96 7.84 46.98
N THR A 515 12.42 7.24 48.08
CA THR A 515 12.00 7.55 49.46
C THR A 515 12.36 8.97 49.91
N ARG A 516 13.23 9.67 49.15
CA ARG A 516 13.58 11.08 49.37
C ARG A 516 12.59 12.05 48.70
N THR A 517 11.55 11.54 48.04
CA THR A 517 10.50 12.37 47.46
C THR A 517 9.55 12.86 48.56
N PRO A 518 9.20 14.16 48.60
CA PRO A 518 8.32 14.69 49.64
C PRO A 518 6.98 13.94 49.75
N PRO A 519 6.42 13.77 50.97
CA PRO A 519 5.08 13.22 51.16
C PRO A 519 4.02 13.99 50.34
N GLY A 520 2.96 13.31 49.92
CA GLY A 520 1.91 13.89 49.07
C GLY A 520 2.32 14.11 47.60
N THR A 521 3.44 13.53 47.17
CA THR A 521 3.91 13.61 45.78
C THR A 521 3.72 12.28 45.05
N GLY A 522 2.95 12.27 43.97
CA GLY A 522 2.89 11.15 43.02
C GLY A 522 4.03 11.19 42.01
N GLU A 523 4.37 10.06 41.40
CA GLU A 523 5.42 9.98 40.37
C GLU A 523 4.87 9.49 39.03
N LEU A 524 5.21 10.20 37.96
CA LEU A 524 5.01 9.75 36.58
C LEU A 524 6.25 8.96 36.15
N TYR A 525 6.16 7.63 36.20
CA TYR A 525 7.29 6.72 35.95
C TYR A 525 7.70 6.65 34.49
N ALA A 526 6.70 6.61 33.61
CA ALA A 526 6.91 6.30 32.21
C ALA A 526 5.84 6.95 31.35
N ILE A 527 6.26 7.49 30.20
CA ILE A 527 5.39 7.86 29.10
C ILE A 527 6.10 7.53 27.79
N TYR A 528 5.59 6.52 27.09
CA TYR A 528 6.22 6.00 25.88
C TYR A 528 5.19 5.80 24.78
N LEU A 529 5.62 6.07 23.55
CA LEU A 529 4.81 5.98 22.35
C LEU A 529 5.58 5.22 21.30
N HIS A 530 4.88 4.43 20.51
CA HIS A 530 5.45 3.84 19.31
C HIS A 530 5.99 4.96 18.38
N PRO A 531 7.21 4.86 17.82
CA PRO A 531 7.85 5.95 17.07
C PRO A 531 7.01 6.51 15.91
N ALA A 532 6.25 5.64 15.22
CA ALA A 532 5.32 6.05 14.16
C ALA A 532 4.20 6.99 14.61
N HIS A 533 3.95 7.12 15.92
CA HIS A 533 2.86 7.89 16.51
C HIS A 533 3.34 9.14 17.28
N TRP A 534 4.63 9.48 17.21
CA TRP A 534 5.18 10.69 17.83
C TRP A 534 4.68 11.97 17.16
N ARG A 535 4.62 13.09 17.92
CA ARG A 535 4.21 14.42 17.43
C ARG A 535 2.76 14.52 16.90
N HIS A 536 1.89 13.57 17.24
CA HIS A 536 0.46 13.59 16.91
C HIS A 536 -0.43 14.02 18.10
N GLY A 537 0.14 14.63 19.15
CA GLY A 537 -0.60 15.06 20.35
C GLY A 537 -1.02 13.93 21.31
N ILE A 538 -0.75 12.66 20.98
CA ILE A 538 -1.10 11.50 21.81
C ILE A 538 -0.38 11.53 23.16
N GLY A 539 0.90 11.91 23.17
CA GLY A 539 1.69 12.01 24.39
C GLY A 539 1.13 13.04 25.36
N THR A 540 0.59 14.15 24.84
CA THR A 540 -0.12 15.14 25.65
C THR A 540 -1.31 14.51 26.36
N LYS A 541 -2.17 13.81 25.61
CA LYS A 541 -3.37 13.19 26.17
C LYS A 541 -3.03 12.11 27.22
N LEU A 542 -1.98 11.30 26.98
CA LEU A 542 -1.49 10.29 27.94
C LEU A 542 -0.96 10.93 29.21
N HIS A 543 -0.18 12.01 29.06
CA HIS A 543 0.31 12.80 30.18
C HIS A 543 -0.85 13.35 31.01
N ASP A 544 -1.81 14.03 30.36
CA ASP A 544 -2.92 14.69 31.06
C ASP A 544 -3.74 13.68 31.85
N ARG A 545 -4.06 12.52 31.24
CA ARG A 545 -4.79 11.46 31.94
C ARG A 545 -4.03 10.90 33.15
N ALA A 546 -2.71 10.72 33.04
CA ALA A 546 -1.89 10.21 34.12
C ALA A 546 -1.77 11.23 35.28
N VAL A 547 -1.63 12.52 34.96
CA VAL A 547 -1.63 13.62 35.94
C VAL A 547 -2.99 13.74 36.64
N ASP A 548 -4.09 13.65 35.90
CA ASP A 548 -5.43 13.65 36.48
C ASP A 548 -5.63 12.47 37.42
N ALA A 549 -5.09 11.29 37.09
CA ALA A 549 -5.14 10.11 37.96
C ALA A 549 -4.37 10.31 39.28
N LEU A 550 -3.23 11.02 39.24
CA LEU A 550 -2.49 11.37 40.45
C LEU A 550 -3.29 12.35 41.33
N ARG A 551 -3.98 13.32 40.72
CA ARG A 551 -4.87 14.24 41.43
C ARG A 551 -6.07 13.51 42.06
N GLU A 552 -6.69 12.58 41.32
CA GLU A 552 -7.76 11.69 41.81
C GLU A 552 -7.27 10.83 43.00
N SER A 553 -5.98 10.50 43.04
CA SER A 553 -5.33 9.76 44.12
C SER A 553 -4.88 10.64 45.31
N ARG A 554 -5.42 11.87 45.41
CA ARG A 554 -5.16 12.85 46.49
C ARG A 554 -3.68 13.19 46.68
N GLN A 555 -2.93 13.28 45.58
CA GLN A 555 -1.57 13.82 45.60
C GLN A 555 -1.62 15.34 45.40
N ASP A 556 -0.81 16.08 46.15
CA ASP A 556 -0.71 17.54 46.08
C ASP A 556 0.32 17.98 45.01
N ARG A 557 1.26 17.09 44.69
CA ARG A 557 2.33 17.32 43.71
C ARG A 557 2.57 16.10 42.86
N ALA A 558 3.17 16.30 41.70
CA ALA A 558 3.72 15.24 40.86
C ALA A 558 5.21 15.46 40.62
N ALA A 559 5.96 14.36 40.54
CA ALA A 559 7.38 14.32 40.20
C ALA A 559 7.65 13.36 39.03
N LEU A 560 8.73 13.60 38.29
CA LEU A 560 9.25 12.67 37.29
C LEU A 560 10.76 12.80 37.17
N TRP A 561 11.40 11.72 36.72
CA TRP A 561 12.83 11.70 36.40
C TRP A 561 13.04 11.63 34.90
N VAL A 562 13.91 12.51 34.38
CA VAL A 562 14.27 12.56 32.96
C VAL A 562 15.78 12.67 32.81
N LEU A 563 16.35 12.09 31.75
CA LEU A 563 17.77 12.27 31.44
C LEU A 563 18.08 13.74 31.24
N ASP A 564 19.16 14.22 31.84
CA ASP A 564 19.60 15.61 31.72
C ASP A 564 19.82 16.00 30.25
N GLY A 565 20.45 15.12 29.47
CA GLY A 565 20.69 15.32 28.03
C GLY A 565 19.47 15.14 27.11
N ASN A 566 18.30 14.72 27.62
CA ASN A 566 17.11 14.51 26.78
C ASN A 566 16.30 15.81 26.64
N GLU A 567 16.88 16.77 25.91
CA GLU A 567 16.26 18.08 25.65
C GLU A 567 14.85 17.99 25.07
N PRO A 568 14.52 17.08 24.12
CA PRO A 568 13.16 16.96 23.60
C PRO A 568 12.14 16.58 24.68
N ALA A 569 12.48 15.66 25.59
CA ALA A 569 11.60 15.27 26.69
C ALA A 569 11.46 16.38 27.72
N ARG A 570 12.55 17.07 28.06
CA ARG A 570 12.53 18.21 29.00
C ARG A 570 11.62 19.34 28.50
N ARG A 571 11.75 19.73 27.22
CA ARG A 571 10.83 20.73 26.60
C ARG A 571 9.37 20.27 26.61
N PHE A 572 9.12 18.97 26.43
CA PHE A 572 7.77 18.41 26.53
C PHE A 572 7.19 18.60 27.93
N TYR A 573 7.96 18.35 28.99
CA TYR A 573 7.49 18.54 30.37
C TYR A 573 7.40 20.02 30.76
N GLU A 574 8.37 20.85 30.40
CA GLU A 574 8.36 22.30 30.67
C GLU A 574 7.12 22.99 30.06
N ALA A 575 6.78 22.64 28.82
CA ALA A 575 5.57 23.14 28.16
C ALA A 575 4.26 22.72 28.86
N ARG A 576 4.32 21.79 29.82
CA ARG A 576 3.17 21.28 30.59
C ARG A 576 3.21 21.72 32.06
N GLY A 577 4.05 22.70 32.40
CA GLY A 577 4.13 23.28 33.74
C GLY A 577 4.92 22.43 34.73
N TRP A 578 5.81 21.59 34.23
CA TRP A 578 6.82 20.94 35.06
C TRP A 578 8.05 21.82 35.18
N HIS A 579 8.64 21.86 36.36
CA HIS A 579 9.82 22.66 36.64
C HIS A 579 10.92 21.78 37.24
N PHE A 580 12.16 21.99 36.79
CA PHE A 580 13.32 21.38 37.41
C PHE A 580 13.40 21.83 38.88
N ASP A 581 13.44 20.89 39.81
CA ASP A 581 13.37 21.17 41.26
C ASP A 581 14.74 21.16 41.95
N GLY A 582 15.83 21.04 41.18
CA GLY A 582 17.19 20.99 41.69
C GLY A 582 17.70 19.59 42.04
N ALA A 583 16.83 18.57 42.13
CA ALA A 583 17.28 17.22 42.45
C ALA A 583 17.87 16.51 41.23
N ALA A 584 19.03 15.88 41.41
CA ALA A 584 19.69 15.07 40.42
C ALA A 584 20.13 13.73 41.02
N LYS A 585 20.20 12.69 40.19
CA LYS A 585 20.78 11.39 40.54
C LYS A 585 21.44 10.78 39.32
N ASP A 586 22.42 9.94 39.55
CA ASP A 586 23.01 9.11 38.50
C ASP A 586 22.40 7.71 38.52
N GLU A 587 22.09 7.18 37.34
CA GLU A 587 21.57 5.82 37.20
C GLU A 587 22.37 5.04 36.18
N SER A 588 22.79 3.84 36.56
CA SER A 588 23.61 2.96 35.71
C SER A 588 22.71 1.94 35.03
N VAL A 589 22.68 1.97 33.70
CA VAL A 589 21.79 1.12 32.87
C VAL A 589 22.61 0.35 31.84
N GLY A 590 22.44 -0.97 31.76
CA GLY A 590 23.01 -1.74 30.65
C GLY A 590 24.54 -1.69 30.53
N GLY A 591 25.25 -1.40 31.63
CA GLY A 591 26.69 -1.17 31.62
C GLY A 591 27.15 0.14 30.96
N SER A 592 26.24 1.10 30.75
CA SER A 592 26.60 2.47 30.35
C SER A 592 27.38 3.18 31.45
N PRO A 593 28.12 4.26 31.13
CA PRO A 593 28.49 5.27 32.12
C PRO A 593 27.25 5.74 32.90
N PRO A 594 27.42 6.22 34.15
CA PRO A 594 26.31 6.75 34.93
C PRO A 594 25.55 7.81 34.13
N LEU A 595 24.24 7.63 33.98
CA LEU A 595 23.39 8.53 33.25
C LEU A 595 22.80 9.57 34.21
N PRO A 596 23.11 10.86 34.05
CA PRO A 596 22.57 11.90 34.91
C PRO A 596 21.07 12.07 34.63
N LEU A 597 20.27 11.91 35.67
CA LEU A 597 18.84 12.20 35.70
C LEU A 597 18.59 13.42 36.55
N VAL A 598 17.69 14.26 36.07
CA VAL A 598 17.18 15.44 36.76
C VAL A 598 15.70 15.25 37.08
N ARG A 599 15.28 15.70 38.26
CA ARG A 599 13.89 15.61 38.69
C ARG A 599 13.13 16.88 38.33
N TYR A 600 11.97 16.67 37.75
CA TYR A 600 11.00 17.72 37.49
C TYR A 600 9.81 17.53 38.42
N SER A 601 9.26 18.63 38.94
CA SER A 601 8.08 18.61 39.79
C SER A 601 7.01 19.61 39.31
N ARG A 602 5.76 19.34 39.66
CA ARG A 602 4.59 20.15 39.29
C ARG A 602 3.53 20.10 40.40
N PRO A 603 2.89 21.23 40.75
CA PRO A 603 1.68 21.21 41.60
C PRO A 603 0.51 20.57 40.84
N LEU A 604 -0.28 19.72 41.51
CA LEU A 604 -1.41 19.02 40.90
C LEU A 604 -2.71 19.82 40.96
#